data_AF-A0A2G5F653-F1
#
_entry.id   AF-A0A2G5F653-F1
#
_cell.length_a   1.000
_cell.length_b   1.000
_cell.length_c   1.000
_cell.angle_alpha   90.00
_cell.angle_beta   90.00
_cell.angle_gamma   90.00
#
_symmetry.space_group_name_H-M   'P 1'
#
loop_
_entity.id
_entity.type
_entity.pdbx_description
1 polymer ?
#
loop_
_entity_poly.entity_id
_entity_poly.type
_entity_poly.pdbx_seq_one_letter_code
_entity_poly.pdbx_strand_id
1 'polypeptide(L)'
;MCRSQDPEWAIFGVDKEECVDYEGGHGEVMYLNSDDEEEEDISAAVPVMKDNEWQFSDILFYKGMLHGLTQANGLVRFDLTNDLKQPLAHTVLNVQPMCRPTAASYRVIYSYLVESCGELLMVYRYGNSFTEKFLVYKLDQSSEPFQWVQLHSLGLG
;
A
#
# COMPACT_ATOMS: atom_id res chain seq x y z
N MET A 1 7.31 12.29 29.98
CA MET A 1 7.49 13.67 29.46
C MET A 1 8.23 13.58 28.13
N CYS A 2 7.50 13.57 27.01
CA CYS A 2 8.09 13.58 25.68
C CYS A 2 8.40 15.04 25.32
N ARG A 3 9.64 15.35 24.97
CA ARG A 3 10.04 16.69 24.48
C ARG A 3 9.81 16.73 22.98
N SER A 4 8.99 17.67 22.51
CA SER A 4 8.86 18.03 21.11
C SER A 4 10.14 18.74 20.66
N GLN A 5 11.00 18.04 19.93
CA GLN A 5 11.96 18.69 19.06
C GLN A 5 11.46 18.43 17.65
N ASP A 6 10.82 19.43 17.05
CA ASP A 6 10.51 19.44 15.62
C ASP A 6 11.80 19.68 14.84
N PRO A 7 12.22 18.76 13.96
CA PRO A 7 12.96 19.14 12.77
C PRO A 7 11.97 19.63 11.71
N GLU A 8 12.24 20.77 11.10
CA GLU A 8 11.52 21.23 9.91
C GLU A 8 11.63 20.16 8.81
N TRP A 9 10.53 19.48 8.52
CA TRP A 9 10.45 18.49 7.45
C TRP A 9 10.26 19.20 6.11
N ALA A 10 11.27 19.12 5.23
CA ALA A 10 11.08 19.42 3.82
C ALA A 10 10.34 18.24 3.17
N ILE A 11 9.02 18.37 3.03
CA ILE A 11 8.21 17.43 2.26
C ILE A 11 8.48 17.68 0.78
N PHE A 12 9.25 16.82 0.14
CA PHE A 12 9.29 16.75 -1.32
C PHE A 12 8.03 16.01 -1.79
N GLY A 13 6.92 16.74 -1.88
CA GLY A 13 5.76 16.29 -2.62
C GLY A 13 6.14 16.29 -4.10
N VAL A 14 6.20 15.11 -4.70
CA VAL A 14 6.13 14.99 -6.16
C VAL A 14 4.76 15.51 -6.57
N ASP A 15 4.74 16.53 -7.42
CA ASP A 15 3.54 17.22 -7.89
C ASP A 15 2.42 16.24 -8.25
N LYS A 16 1.27 16.42 -7.60
CA LYS A 16 -0.01 15.90 -8.06
C LYS A 16 -0.59 16.93 -9.01
N GLU A 17 -0.75 16.53 -10.27
CA GLU A 17 -1.81 16.90 -11.22
C GLU A 17 -1.44 16.12 -12.51
N GLU A 18 -2.29 15.26 -13.06
CA GLU A 18 -3.48 15.64 -13.82
C GLU A 18 -4.66 14.69 -13.56
N CYS A 19 -5.80 15.25 -13.17
CA CYS A 19 -7.10 14.65 -13.40
C CYS A 19 -7.37 14.69 -14.91
N VAL A 20 -7.43 13.52 -15.55
CA VAL A 20 -7.92 13.43 -16.93
C VAL A 20 -9.45 13.38 -16.88
N ASP A 21 -10.08 14.53 -17.12
CA ASP A 21 -11.50 14.63 -17.39
C ASP A 21 -11.81 13.99 -18.74
N TYR A 22 -12.51 12.85 -18.73
CA TYR A 22 -13.11 12.29 -19.95
C TYR A 22 -14.42 13.03 -20.24
N GLU A 23 -14.33 14.17 -20.94
CA GLU A 23 -15.47 14.71 -21.67
C GLU A 23 -15.74 13.89 -22.94
N GLY A 24 -17.02 13.61 -23.19
CA GLY A 24 -17.49 12.68 -24.20
C GLY A 24 -17.27 13.11 -25.66
N GLY A 25 -17.25 12.12 -26.54
CA GLY A 25 -17.27 12.33 -27.98
C GLY A 25 -17.22 11.03 -28.78
N HIS A 26 -18.40 10.51 -29.12
CA HIS A 26 -18.74 9.68 -30.30
C HIS A 26 -17.87 8.46 -30.66
N GLY A 27 -18.47 7.27 -30.55
CA GLY A 27 -17.99 6.05 -31.20
C GLY A 27 -19.00 4.91 -31.12
N GLU A 28 -19.94 4.92 -32.08
CA GLU A 28 -20.79 3.83 -32.60
C GLU A 28 -21.29 2.69 -31.69
N VAL A 29 -22.62 2.65 -31.61
CA VAL A 29 -23.45 1.54 -31.14
C VAL A 29 -23.37 0.37 -32.13
N MET A 30 -22.98 -0.82 -31.67
CA MET A 30 -23.32 -2.08 -32.32
C MET A 30 -24.18 -2.93 -31.38
N TYR A 31 -25.45 -3.06 -31.73
CA TYR A 31 -26.35 -4.07 -31.19
C TYR A 31 -25.99 -5.42 -31.80
N LEU A 32 -25.70 -6.42 -30.96
CA LEU A 32 -25.88 -7.82 -31.32
C LEU A 32 -26.67 -8.50 -30.20
N ASN A 33 -27.95 -8.77 -30.50
CA ASN A 33 -28.76 -9.73 -29.78
C ASN A 33 -28.24 -11.14 -30.10
N SER A 34 -28.04 -11.95 -29.07
CA SER A 34 -28.18 -13.40 -29.11
C SER A 34 -28.57 -13.88 -27.71
N ASP A 35 -29.75 -14.50 -27.62
CA ASP A 35 -30.30 -15.14 -26.44
C ASP A 35 -29.50 -16.39 -26.01
N ASP A 36 -29.56 -16.66 -24.70
CA ASP A 36 -29.41 -17.92 -23.96
C ASP A 36 -28.18 -18.82 -24.22
N GLU A 37 -27.34 -19.00 -23.21
CA GLU A 37 -27.26 -20.25 -22.43
C GLU A 37 -26.28 -20.09 -21.23
N GLU A 38 -26.60 -20.77 -20.14
CA GLU A 38 -25.93 -20.75 -18.83
C GLU A 38 -24.45 -21.18 -18.93
N GLU A 39 -23.49 -20.32 -18.56
CA GLU A 39 -22.14 -20.79 -18.20
C GLU A 39 -21.57 -20.03 -16.99
N GLU A 40 -21.36 -20.81 -15.92
CA GLU A 40 -20.25 -20.77 -14.97
C GLU A 40 -19.67 -19.40 -14.54
N ASP A 41 -20.20 -18.84 -13.45
CA ASP A 41 -19.49 -17.82 -12.67
C ASP A 41 -18.42 -18.49 -11.79
N ILE A 42 -17.41 -19.07 -12.44
CA ILE A 42 -16.13 -19.34 -11.79
C ILE A 42 -15.46 -17.98 -11.69
N SER A 43 -15.53 -17.37 -10.50
CA SER A 43 -14.72 -16.19 -10.17
C SER A 43 -13.25 -16.58 -10.31
N ALA A 44 -12.72 -16.48 -11.52
CA ALA A 44 -11.33 -16.69 -11.81
C ALA A 44 -10.59 -15.61 -11.02
N ALA A 45 -10.00 -16.02 -9.91
CA ALA A 45 -9.04 -15.21 -9.20
C ALA A 45 -8.02 -14.76 -10.24
N VAL A 46 -8.08 -13.49 -10.63
CA VAL A 46 -7.16 -12.92 -11.60
C VAL A 46 -5.77 -13.26 -11.08
N PRO A 47 -4.98 -14.07 -11.81
CA PRO A 47 -3.65 -14.43 -11.36
C PRO A 47 -2.90 -13.12 -11.15
N VAL A 48 -2.43 -12.89 -9.93
CA VAL A 48 -1.52 -11.78 -9.64
C VAL A 48 -0.35 -11.96 -10.60
N MET A 49 -0.29 -11.14 -11.65
CA MET A 49 0.83 -11.16 -12.59
C MET A 49 2.10 -10.96 -11.77
N LYS A 50 3.07 -11.88 -11.91
CA LYS A 50 4.35 -11.86 -11.18
C LYS A 50 5.10 -10.53 -11.31
N ASP A 51 4.81 -9.76 -12.35
CA ASP A 51 5.43 -8.44 -12.60
C ASP A 51 4.99 -7.35 -11.60
N ASN A 52 3.94 -7.58 -10.81
CA ASN A 52 3.48 -6.63 -9.79
C ASN A 52 4.11 -6.83 -8.40
N GLU A 53 4.91 -7.88 -8.19
CA GLU A 53 5.52 -8.16 -6.86
C GLU A 53 6.42 -7.02 -6.38
N TRP A 54 7.05 -6.29 -7.31
CA TRP A 54 7.99 -5.19 -7.02
C TRP A 54 7.40 -3.80 -7.21
N GLN A 55 6.09 -3.68 -7.39
CA GLN A 55 5.44 -2.37 -7.38
C GLN A 55 5.29 -1.89 -5.95
N PHE A 56 5.98 -0.79 -5.62
CA PHE A 56 5.92 -0.18 -4.30
C PHE A 56 4.72 0.76 -4.18
N SER A 57 3.94 0.61 -3.12
CA SER A 57 2.91 1.57 -2.74
C SER A 57 3.48 2.71 -1.89
N ASP A 58 4.57 2.45 -1.15
CA ASP A 58 5.23 3.46 -0.33
C ASP A 58 6.69 3.08 0.03
N ILE A 59 7.47 4.07 0.44
CA ILE A 59 8.85 3.93 0.91
C ILE A 59 9.07 4.82 2.14
N LEU A 60 9.70 4.28 3.19
CA LEU A 60 9.97 4.98 4.44
C LEU A 60 11.38 4.70 4.95
N PHE A 61 12.05 5.71 5.51
CA PHE A 61 13.27 5.52 6.27
C PHE A 61 12.94 5.19 7.73
N TYR A 62 13.40 4.04 8.23
CA TYR A 62 13.11 3.55 9.58
C TYR A 62 14.32 2.83 10.18
N LYS A 63 14.72 3.21 11.40
CA LYS A 63 15.88 2.67 12.13
C LYS A 63 17.16 2.59 11.29
N GLY A 64 17.45 3.64 10.54
CA GLY A 64 18.67 3.74 9.74
C GLY A 64 18.63 3.01 8.38
N MET A 65 17.48 2.40 8.03
CA MET A 65 17.33 1.59 6.82
C MET A 65 16.15 2.08 5.99
N LEU A 66 16.27 1.97 4.66
CA LEU A 66 15.17 2.26 3.75
C LEU A 66 14.26 1.02 3.65
N HIS A 67 12.96 1.22 3.83
CA HIS A 67 11.95 0.19 3.73
C HIS A 67 10.97 0.52 2.60
N GLY A 68 10.62 -0.47 1.80
CA GLY A 68 9.58 -0.36 0.77
C GLY A 68 8.41 -1.28 1.09
N LEU A 69 7.20 -0.74 0.96
CA LEU A 69 5.95 -1.50 1.02
C LEU A 69 5.49 -1.79 -0.40
N THR A 70 5.31 -3.07 -0.75
CA THR A 70 4.79 -3.45 -2.05
C THR A 70 3.26 -3.39 -2.07
N GLN A 71 2.66 -3.27 -3.27
CA GLN A 71 1.21 -3.34 -3.43
C GLN A 71 0.61 -4.68 -2.96
N ALA A 72 1.42 -5.73 -2.90
CA ALA A 72 1.07 -7.03 -2.33
C ALA A 72 1.23 -7.08 -0.79
N ASN A 73 1.46 -5.94 -0.13
CA ASN A 73 1.74 -5.79 1.30
C ASN A 73 3.02 -6.49 1.78
N GLY A 74 3.94 -6.80 0.86
CA GLY A 74 5.28 -7.26 1.18
C GLY A 74 6.12 -6.11 1.72
N LEU A 75 7.02 -6.41 2.65
CA LEU A 75 7.96 -5.43 3.19
C LEU A 75 9.37 -5.78 2.72
N VAL A 76 10.03 -4.83 2.08
CA VAL A 76 11.39 -4.96 1.57
C VAL A 76 12.29 -4.00 2.34
N ARG A 77 13.44 -4.47 2.80
CA ARG A 77 14.49 -3.63 3.39
C ARG A 77 15.62 -3.46 2.37
N PHE A 78 16.10 -2.23 2.19
CA PHE A 78 17.27 -1.94 1.37
C PHE A 78 18.46 -1.59 2.26
N ASP A 79 19.60 -2.19 1.93
CA ASP A 79 20.87 -1.88 2.59
C ASP A 79 21.51 -0.70 1.86
N LEU A 80 21.52 0.46 2.52
CA LEU A 80 22.15 1.66 1.98
C LEU A 80 23.67 1.51 2.07
N THR A 81 24.29 1.21 0.93
CA THR A 81 25.74 1.21 0.79
C THR A 81 26.23 2.63 0.48
N ASN A 82 27.52 2.90 0.75
CA ASN A 82 28.13 4.19 0.42
C ASN A 82 28.32 4.42 -1.09
N ASP A 83 28.09 3.40 -1.92
CA ASP A 83 28.26 3.45 -3.37
C ASP A 83 26.91 3.33 -4.09
N LEU A 84 26.26 4.48 -4.33
CA LEU A 84 24.99 4.58 -5.06
C LEU A 84 25.10 4.24 -6.56
N LYS A 85 26.29 3.89 -7.06
CA LYS A 85 26.47 3.47 -8.46
C LYS A 85 26.09 2.01 -8.69
N GLN A 86 25.90 1.24 -7.63
CA GLN A 86 25.46 -0.15 -7.70
C GLN A 86 24.00 -0.27 -7.26
N PRO A 87 23.24 -1.23 -7.80
CA PRO A 87 21.93 -1.55 -7.28
C PRO A 87 22.00 -1.83 -5.77
N LEU A 88 21.06 -1.27 -5.01
CA LEU A 88 21.00 -1.50 -3.56
C LEU A 88 20.74 -2.99 -3.30
N ALA A 89 21.55 -3.59 -2.44
CA ALA A 89 21.22 -4.89 -1.87
C ALA A 89 19.90 -4.77 -1.10
N HIS A 90 19.06 -5.78 -1.20
CA HIS A 90 17.76 -5.78 -0.56
C HIS A 90 17.45 -7.14 0.07
N THR A 91 16.63 -7.11 1.10
CA THR A 91 16.09 -8.29 1.76
C THR A 91 14.57 -8.17 1.78
N VAL A 92 13.87 -9.13 1.16
CA VAL A 92 12.43 -9.26 1.37
C VAL A 92 12.24 -9.83 2.76
N LEU A 93 11.58 -9.08 3.63
CA LEU A 93 11.29 -9.55 4.98
C LEU A 93 10.21 -10.62 4.88
N ASN A 94 10.45 -11.74 5.56
CA ASN A 94 9.47 -12.82 5.64
C ASN A 94 8.30 -12.38 6.53
N VAL A 95 7.39 -11.64 5.91
CA VAL A 95 6.18 -11.14 6.54
C VAL A 95 5.03 -12.04 6.09
N GLN A 96 4.28 -12.57 7.05
CA GLN A 96 3.09 -13.35 6.72
C GLN A 96 2.15 -12.50 5.84
N PRO A 97 1.75 -12.99 4.65
CA PRO A 97 0.92 -12.23 3.74
C PRO A 97 -0.40 -11.86 4.41
N MET A 98 -0.73 -10.57 4.39
CA MET A 98 -2.07 -10.11 4.74
C MET A 98 -2.85 -9.94 3.45
N CYS A 99 -4.04 -10.55 3.39
CA CYS A 99 -5.00 -10.20 2.36
C CYS A 99 -5.27 -8.69 2.45
N ARG A 100 -5.04 -7.96 1.35
CA ARG A 100 -5.43 -6.56 1.25
C ARG A 100 -6.90 -6.48 1.66
N PRO A 101 -7.27 -5.70 2.70
CA PRO A 101 -8.65 -5.71 3.14
C PRO A 101 -9.49 -5.02 2.06
N THR A 102 -10.21 -5.81 1.28
CA THR A 102 -11.14 -5.36 0.25
C THR A 102 -12.49 -5.14 0.92
N ALA A 103 -12.91 -3.89 1.01
CA ALA A 103 -14.24 -3.54 1.45
C ALA A 103 -14.99 -2.98 0.25
N ALA A 104 -15.99 -3.71 -0.24
CA ALA A 104 -16.73 -3.40 -1.47
C ALA A 104 -17.36 -2.00 -1.48
N SER A 105 -17.52 -1.38 -0.30
CA SER A 105 -18.07 -0.03 -0.13
C SER A 105 -17.10 1.11 -0.41
N TYR A 106 -15.79 0.85 -0.55
CA TYR A 106 -14.78 1.90 -0.76
C TYR A 106 -14.16 1.78 -2.14
N ARG A 107 -14.26 2.86 -2.92
CA ARG A 107 -13.64 2.94 -4.25
C ARG A 107 -12.13 3.16 -4.18
N VAL A 108 -11.63 3.72 -3.07
CA VAL A 108 -10.24 4.13 -2.94
C VAL A 108 -9.64 3.57 -1.65
N ILE A 109 -8.56 2.80 -1.80
CA ILE A 109 -7.81 2.17 -0.71
C ILE A 109 -6.33 2.43 -0.94
N TYR A 110 -5.70 3.22 -0.07
CA TYR A 110 -4.25 3.45 -0.08
C TYR A 110 -3.60 2.74 1.10
N SER A 111 -2.38 2.22 0.90
CA SER A 111 -1.53 1.70 1.96
C SER A 111 -0.19 2.43 1.97
N TYR A 112 0.28 2.81 3.15
CA TYR A 112 1.56 3.50 3.33
C TYR A 112 2.17 3.15 4.69
N LEU A 113 3.47 3.38 4.82
CA LEU A 113 4.24 3.15 6.03
C LEU A 113 4.31 4.42 6.88
N VAL A 114 4.33 4.24 8.19
CA VAL A 114 4.51 5.32 9.16
C VAL A 114 5.42 4.84 10.27
N GLU A 115 6.37 5.67 10.69
CA GLU A 115 7.06 5.48 11.97
C GLU A 115 6.30 6.25 13.06
N SER A 116 5.94 5.57 14.14
CA SER A 116 5.37 6.22 15.32
C SER A 116 5.89 5.57 16.58
N CYS A 117 6.37 6.38 17.53
CA CYS A 117 6.92 5.91 18.80
C CYS A 117 8.01 4.83 18.66
N GLY A 118 8.82 4.92 17.59
CA GLY A 118 9.91 3.96 17.30
C GLY A 118 9.42 2.62 16.73
N GLU A 119 8.16 2.54 16.33
CA GLU A 119 7.55 1.35 15.73
C GLU A 119 7.19 1.60 14.26
N LEU A 120 7.35 0.57 13.44
CA LEU A 120 6.96 0.58 12.04
C LEU A 120 5.51 0.15 11.91
N LEU A 121 4.70 1.04 11.34
CA LEU A 121 3.28 0.84 11.12
C LEU A 121 2.97 0.81 9.63
N MET A 122 2.02 -0.01 9.24
CA MET A 122 1.34 0.07 7.95
C MET A 122 -0.06 0.62 8.18
N VAL A 123 -0.42 1.65 7.43
CA VAL A 123 -1.72 2.32 7.51
C VAL A 123 -2.48 2.11 6.21
N TYR A 124 -3.68 1.55 6.31
CA TYR A 124 -4.66 1.62 5.24
C TYR A 124 -5.57 2.82 5.45
N ARG A 125 -5.73 3.62 4.39
CA ARG A 125 -6.68 4.71 4.31
C ARG A 125 -7.78 4.36 3.34
N TYR A 126 -9.00 4.26 3.84
CA TYR A 126 -10.21 3.98 3.09
C TYR A 126 -10.97 5.27 2.83
N GLY A 127 -11.48 5.39 1.61
CA GLY A 127 -12.32 6.52 1.23
C GLY A 127 -13.03 6.32 -0.09
N ASN A 128 -14.00 7.18 -0.31
CA ASN A 128 -14.56 7.43 -1.63
C ASN A 128 -14.03 8.78 -2.12
N SER A 129 -14.74 9.87 -1.81
CA SER A 129 -14.32 11.25 -2.14
C SER A 129 -13.43 11.88 -1.07
N PHE A 130 -13.48 11.36 0.16
CA PHE A 130 -12.66 11.81 1.28
C PHE A 130 -12.28 10.60 2.15
N THR A 131 -11.39 10.82 3.12
CA THR A 131 -10.96 9.76 4.03
C THR A 131 -12.06 9.47 5.05
N GLU A 132 -12.48 8.21 5.13
CA GLU A 132 -13.58 7.77 5.99
C GLU A 132 -13.09 6.87 7.13
N LYS A 133 -12.03 6.10 6.89
CA LYS A 133 -11.52 5.13 7.87
C LYS A 133 -10.03 4.89 7.72
N PHE A 134 -9.37 4.68 8.86
CA PHE A 134 -8.03 4.14 8.92
C PHE A 134 -8.04 2.74 9.53
N LEU A 135 -7.20 1.85 8.99
CA LEU A 135 -6.77 0.64 9.69
C LEU A 135 -5.26 0.73 9.86
N VAL A 136 -4.78 0.43 11.06
CA VAL A 136 -3.36 0.53 11.38
C VAL A 136 -2.87 -0.82 11.85
N TYR A 137 -1.73 -1.22 11.32
CA TYR A 137 -1.07 -2.47 11.64
C TYR A 137 0.34 -2.18 12.12
N LYS A 138 0.74 -2.81 13.21
CA LYS A 138 2.11 -2.78 13.71
C LYS A 138 2.86 -4.00 13.18
N LEU A 139 4.12 -3.82 12.80
CA LEU A 139 5.00 -4.95 12.52
C LEU A 139 5.44 -5.60 13.84
N ASP A 140 4.93 -6.80 14.12
CA ASP A 140 5.42 -7.66 15.19
C ASP A 140 6.63 -8.45 14.70
N GLN A 141 7.73 -8.31 15.43
CA GLN A 141 9.04 -8.90 15.17
C GLN A 141 9.45 -9.87 16.29
N SER A 142 8.52 -10.23 17.18
CA SER A 142 8.81 -11.12 18.31
C SER A 142 9.08 -12.57 17.90
N SER A 143 8.61 -12.99 16.72
CA SER A 143 8.80 -14.31 16.14
C SER A 143 8.93 -14.24 14.61
N GLU A 144 9.58 -15.22 14.00
CA GLU A 144 9.58 -15.40 12.55
C GLU A 144 8.54 -16.45 12.11
N PRO A 145 7.80 -16.23 11.00
CA PRO A 145 7.80 -15.02 10.17
C PRO A 145 7.26 -13.79 10.92
N PHE A 146 7.74 -12.60 10.55
CA PHE A 146 7.19 -11.35 11.06
C PHE A 146 5.72 -11.22 10.63
N GLN A 147 4.93 -10.46 11.37
CA GLN A 147 3.50 -10.35 11.10
C GLN A 147 2.98 -8.93 11.31
N TRP A 148 2.02 -8.54 10.47
CA TRP A 148 1.26 -7.31 10.66
C TRP A 148 0.11 -7.56 11.64
N VAL A 149 0.19 -6.97 12.83
CA VAL A 149 -0.84 -7.08 13.87
C VAL A 149 -1.70 -5.83 13.87
N GLN A 150 -3.01 -6.00 13.68
CA GLN A 150 -3.95 -4.88 13.68
C GLN A 150 -4.02 -4.21 15.05
N LEU A 151 -3.93 -2.89 15.08
CA LEU A 151 -4.18 -2.09 16.27
C LEU A 151 -5.67 -1.72 16.33
N HIS A 152 -6.35 -2.14 17.39
CA HIS A 152 -7.78 -1.87 17.60
C HIS A 152 -8.08 -0.53 18.29
N SER A 153 -7.04 0.17 18.76
CA SER A 153 -7.18 1.51 19.35
C SER A 153 -5.96 2.36 18.97
N LEU A 154 -6.22 3.49 18.33
CA LEU A 154 -5.29 4.62 18.27
C LEU A 154 -5.78 5.56 19.38
N GLY A 155 -5.27 5.37 20.60
CA GLY A 155 -5.80 6.07 21.77
C GLY A 155 -5.81 7.60 21.60
N LEU A 156 -6.87 8.25 22.10
CA LEU A 156 -6.89 9.68 22.38
C LEU A 156 -5.85 9.94 23.48
N GLY A 157 -4.73 10.58 23.11
CA GLY A 157 -3.75 11.13 24.05
C GLY A 157 -4.18 12.49 24.55
#